data_AF-A0A9E7D3W5-F1
#
_entry.id   AF-A0A9E7D3W5-F1
#
_cell.length_a   1.000
_cell.length_b   1.000
_cell.length_c   1.000
_cell.angle_alpha   90.00
_cell.angle_beta   90.00
_cell.angle_gamma   90.00
#
_symmetry.space_group_name_H-M   'P 1'
#
loop_
_entity.id
_entity.type
_entity.pdbx_description
1 polymer ?
#
loop_
_entity_poly.entity_id
_entity_poly.type
_entity_poly.pdbx_seq_one_letter_code
_entity_poly.pdbx_strand_id
1 'polypeptide(L)'
;MTVRVSQFEPENDIIAHAIIWRSLEYCTLVIRNSEDDFDKFKGSSFVIGNDTIFYLRVYQGHIQADVTATLYLSDEIYDEAIISEMVLRIIQEMQIPETAIAWRRGQKFQFGILERSPHDRLLEREARLLVLKIAASQKSRSISIADLRREIPKYFDLSAADRTPSPSRRNEVAWHIVLRNATSSHKDGPKTIFGQGWAKKIPGGIQVTRIGLAYLNSIGFSDFVAADFEELE
;
A
#
# COMPACT_ATOMS: atom_id res chain seq x y z
N MET A 1 -10.34 -12.35 3.02
CA MET A 1 -9.58 -13.54 2.54
C MET A 1 -8.10 -13.20 2.66
N THR A 2 -7.18 -14.03 2.18
CA THR A 2 -5.74 -13.72 2.23
C THR A 2 -5.27 -13.38 0.83
N VAL A 3 -4.62 -12.23 0.66
CA VAL A 3 -3.86 -11.88 -0.55
C VAL A 3 -2.45 -12.45 -0.37
N ARG A 4 -1.98 -13.22 -1.35
CA ARG A 4 -0.63 -13.80 -1.35
C ARG A 4 0.13 -13.28 -2.54
N VAL A 5 1.39 -12.91 -2.34
CA VAL A 5 2.32 -12.67 -3.46
C VAL A 5 2.54 -14.00 -4.17
N SER A 6 2.37 -14.05 -5.49
CA SER A 6 2.62 -15.24 -6.28
C SER A 6 4.01 -15.25 -6.91
N GLN A 7 4.40 -16.39 -7.47
CA GLN A 7 5.50 -16.44 -8.42
C GLN A 7 5.13 -15.54 -9.60
N PHE A 8 6.04 -14.63 -9.93
CA PHE A 8 5.82 -13.67 -10.98
C PHE A 8 6.27 -14.27 -12.29
N GLU A 9 5.28 -14.67 -13.08
CA GLU A 9 5.46 -14.98 -14.48
C GLU A 9 4.91 -13.78 -15.26
N PRO A 10 5.72 -13.11 -16.08
CA PRO A 10 5.24 -12.00 -16.89
C PRO A 10 4.23 -12.55 -17.90
N GLU A 11 2.95 -12.40 -17.57
CA GLU A 11 1.85 -12.70 -18.46
C GLU A 11 1.67 -11.55 -19.45
N ASN A 12 1.61 -11.87 -20.74
CA ASN A 12 1.44 -10.90 -21.81
C ASN A 12 -0.03 -10.55 -22.06
N ASP A 13 -0.94 -11.46 -21.69
CA ASP A 13 -2.38 -11.36 -21.98
C ASP A 13 -3.13 -10.74 -20.78
N ILE A 14 -2.78 -9.50 -20.45
CA ILE A 14 -3.40 -8.75 -19.35
C ILE A 14 -3.82 -7.34 -19.77
N ILE A 15 -4.89 -6.84 -19.14
CA ILE A 15 -5.47 -5.53 -19.43
C ILE A 15 -5.46 -4.67 -18.16
N ALA A 16 -5.24 -3.36 -18.31
CA ALA A 16 -5.34 -2.42 -17.19
C ALA A 16 -6.81 -2.19 -16.79
N HIS A 17 -7.13 -2.33 -15.50
CA HIS A 17 -8.48 -2.15 -14.97
C HIS A 17 -8.61 -1.05 -13.92
N ALA A 18 -7.51 -0.65 -13.28
CA ALA A 18 -7.50 0.52 -12.40
C ALA A 18 -6.11 1.16 -12.32
N ILE A 19 -6.06 2.46 -12.02
CA ILE A 19 -4.83 3.18 -11.68
C ILE A 19 -5.00 3.70 -10.24
N ILE A 20 -3.99 3.48 -9.41
CA ILE A 20 -3.99 3.78 -7.99
C ILE A 20 -2.91 4.82 -7.71
N TRP A 21 -3.24 5.86 -6.94
CA TRP A 21 -2.34 6.89 -6.41
C TRP A 21 -1.47 6.38 -5.25
N ARG A 22 -0.90 5.20 -5.39
CA ARG A 22 0.05 4.60 -4.45
C ARG A 22 1.15 3.93 -5.26
N SER A 23 2.40 4.09 -4.82
CA SER A 23 3.53 3.42 -5.48
C SER A 23 3.46 1.90 -5.30
N LEU A 24 4.29 1.17 -6.04
CA LEU A 24 4.43 -0.27 -5.81
C LEU A 24 4.97 -0.58 -4.40
N GLU A 25 5.90 0.23 -3.89
CA GLU A 25 6.49 0.09 -2.55
C GLU A 25 5.47 0.32 -1.44
N TYR A 26 4.41 1.09 -1.70
CA TYR A 26 3.27 1.15 -0.80
C TYR A 26 2.50 -0.17 -0.77
N CYS A 27 2.36 -0.84 -1.92
CA CYS A 27 1.54 -2.02 -2.07
C CYS A 27 2.26 -3.30 -1.62
N THR A 28 3.55 -3.43 -1.90
CA THR A 28 4.33 -4.65 -1.61
C THR A 28 5.83 -4.38 -1.48
N LEU A 29 6.53 -5.25 -0.77
CA LEU A 29 8.00 -5.33 -0.72
C LEU A 29 8.58 -6.21 -1.84
N VAL A 30 7.76 -7.06 -2.46
CA VAL A 30 8.21 -8.00 -3.49
C VAL A 30 8.01 -7.38 -4.86
N ILE A 31 8.96 -6.53 -5.25
CA ILE A 31 8.96 -5.84 -6.55
C ILE A 31 10.00 -6.49 -7.45
N ARG A 32 9.57 -6.82 -8.67
CA ARG A 32 10.40 -7.47 -9.69
C ARG A 32 10.50 -6.56 -10.91
N ASN A 33 11.65 -6.58 -11.56
CA ASN A 33 11.82 -5.93 -12.86
C ASN A 33 11.54 -6.97 -13.94
N SER A 34 10.83 -6.56 -14.99
CA SER A 34 10.51 -7.41 -16.13
C SER A 34 10.36 -6.54 -17.38
N GLU A 35 10.10 -7.18 -18.50
CA GLU A 35 9.86 -6.54 -19.79
C GLU A 35 8.80 -7.34 -20.55
N ASP A 36 7.98 -6.64 -21.30
CA ASP A 36 7.07 -7.22 -22.29
C ASP A 36 7.44 -6.68 -23.69
N ASP A 37 6.62 -6.99 -24.68
CA ASP A 37 6.86 -6.57 -26.07
C ASP A 37 6.86 -5.04 -26.25
N PHE A 38 6.36 -4.28 -25.28
CA PHE A 38 6.21 -2.83 -25.38
C PHE A 38 7.28 -2.08 -24.59
N ASP A 39 7.50 -2.43 -23.33
CA ASP A 39 8.38 -1.65 -22.45
C ASP A 39 8.87 -2.45 -21.22
N LYS A 40 9.85 -1.88 -20.51
CA LYS A 40 10.33 -2.36 -19.22
C LYS A 40 9.42 -1.86 -18.11
N PHE A 41 9.18 -2.72 -17.13
CA PHE A 41 8.33 -2.38 -16.01
C PHE A 41 8.82 -2.98 -14.70
N LYS A 42 8.38 -2.35 -13.61
CA LYS A 42 8.42 -2.92 -12.26
C LYS A 42 7.05 -3.46 -11.93
N GLY A 43 6.97 -4.58 -11.23
CA GLY A 43 5.67 -5.11 -10.82
C GLY A 43 5.73 -6.22 -9.80
N SER A 44 4.53 -6.68 -9.44
CA SER A 44 4.30 -7.84 -8.60
C SER A 44 2.99 -8.51 -8.98
N SER A 45 2.89 -9.80 -8.69
CA SER A 45 1.76 -10.66 -8.99
C SER A 45 1.17 -11.19 -7.69
N PHE A 46 -0.14 -11.31 -7.65
CA PHE A 46 -0.87 -11.60 -6.44
C PHE A 46 -1.99 -12.60 -6.72
N VAL A 47 -2.36 -13.34 -5.69
CA VAL A 47 -3.52 -14.25 -5.68
C VAL A 47 -4.38 -13.92 -4.46
N ILE A 48 -5.66 -13.67 -4.66
CA ILE A 48 -6.65 -13.64 -3.57
C ILE A 48 -7.35 -14.99 -3.52
N GLY A 49 -7.28 -15.66 -2.38
CA GLY A 49 -7.84 -17.01 -2.26
C GLY A 49 -7.09 -18.00 -3.15
N ASN A 50 -7.80 -18.64 -4.08
CA ASN A 50 -7.26 -19.61 -5.05
C ASN A 50 -7.72 -19.32 -6.49
N ASP A 51 -8.42 -18.21 -6.72
CA ASP A 51 -9.22 -17.97 -7.94
C ASP A 51 -8.89 -16.64 -8.61
N THR A 52 -8.51 -15.61 -7.86
CA THR A 52 -8.28 -14.27 -8.41
C THR A 52 -6.79 -13.97 -8.51
N ILE A 53 -6.24 -14.07 -9.71
CA ILE A 53 -4.87 -13.60 -10.04
C ILE A 53 -4.96 -12.15 -10.52
N PHE A 54 -4.05 -11.31 -10.05
CA PHE A 54 -3.93 -9.93 -10.53
C PHE A 54 -2.49 -9.44 -10.42
N TYR A 55 -2.20 -8.35 -11.12
CA TYR A 55 -0.88 -7.75 -11.17
C TYR A 55 -0.94 -6.28 -10.82
N LEU A 56 0.09 -5.79 -10.14
CA LEU A 56 0.38 -4.37 -10.05
C LEU A 56 1.65 -4.10 -10.84
N ARG A 57 1.59 -3.18 -11.81
CA ARG A 57 2.74 -2.80 -12.64
C ARG A 57 2.92 -1.29 -12.73
N VAL A 58 4.15 -0.88 -12.99
CA VAL A 58 4.58 0.49 -13.28
C VAL A 58 5.59 0.44 -14.42
N TYR A 59 5.24 1.07 -15.54
CA TYR A 59 6.08 1.19 -16.73
C TYR A 59 6.98 2.43 -16.65
N GLN A 60 8.18 2.39 -17.25
CA GLN A 60 9.16 3.48 -17.16
C GLN A 60 8.64 4.81 -17.76
N GLY A 61 7.74 4.75 -18.74
CA GLY A 61 7.10 5.93 -19.34
C GLY A 61 5.80 6.37 -18.66
N HIS A 62 5.34 5.70 -17.60
CA HIS A 62 4.06 6.01 -16.98
C HIS A 62 4.09 7.37 -16.28
N ILE A 63 3.04 8.17 -16.46
CA ILE A 63 2.90 9.44 -15.78
C ILE A 63 2.87 9.17 -14.28
N GLN A 64 3.74 9.86 -13.54
CA GLN A 64 3.83 9.72 -12.08
C GLN A 64 4.12 8.28 -11.64
N ALA A 65 4.98 7.57 -12.39
CA ALA A 65 5.43 6.21 -12.11
C ALA A 65 5.89 5.98 -10.66
N ASP A 66 6.51 6.99 -10.04
CA ASP A 66 7.02 6.88 -8.67
C ASP A 66 5.93 6.88 -7.58
N VAL A 67 4.70 7.29 -7.91
CA VAL A 67 3.62 7.48 -6.94
C VAL A 67 2.30 6.82 -7.35
N THR A 68 2.31 6.07 -8.45
CA THR A 68 1.16 5.33 -8.95
C THR A 68 1.49 3.88 -9.22
N ALA A 69 0.47 3.04 -9.25
CA ALA A 69 0.54 1.65 -9.70
C ALA A 69 -0.72 1.32 -10.47
N THR A 70 -0.58 0.54 -11.54
CA THR A 70 -1.70 0.12 -12.37
C THR A 70 -2.04 -1.34 -12.08
N LEU A 71 -3.32 -1.60 -11.84
CA LEU A 71 -3.88 -2.92 -11.59
C LEU A 71 -4.29 -3.55 -12.92
N TYR A 72 -3.81 -4.77 -13.14
CA TYR A 72 -4.12 -5.57 -14.31
C TYR A 72 -4.77 -6.90 -13.92
N LEU A 73 -5.66 -7.38 -14.80
CA LEU A 73 -6.29 -8.70 -14.76
C LEU A 73 -6.08 -9.38 -16.12
N SER A 74 -6.28 -10.69 -16.16
CA SER A 74 -6.27 -11.46 -17.42
C SER A 74 -7.31 -10.91 -18.41
N ASP A 75 -6.94 -10.90 -19.68
CA ASP A 75 -7.82 -10.47 -20.79
C ASP A 75 -8.98 -11.43 -21.05
N GLU A 76 -8.91 -12.68 -20.55
CA GLU A 76 -9.98 -13.66 -20.57
C GLU A 76 -11.21 -13.20 -19.77
N ILE A 77 -11.04 -12.22 -18.87
CA ILE A 77 -12.11 -11.63 -18.08
C ILE A 77 -12.65 -10.39 -18.82
N TYR A 78 -13.76 -10.56 -19.53
CA TYR A 78 -14.37 -9.49 -20.34
C TYR A 78 -15.68 -8.92 -19.79
N ASP A 79 -16.33 -9.59 -18.83
CA ASP A 79 -17.58 -9.10 -18.23
C ASP A 79 -17.31 -7.90 -17.30
N GLU A 80 -17.91 -6.76 -17.61
CA GLU A 80 -17.67 -5.50 -16.89
C GLU A 80 -18.11 -5.55 -15.43
N ALA A 81 -19.20 -6.27 -15.11
CA ALA A 81 -19.67 -6.39 -13.74
C ALA A 81 -18.70 -7.24 -12.90
N ILE A 82 -18.21 -8.35 -13.45
CA ILE A 82 -17.21 -9.21 -12.81
C ILE A 82 -15.91 -8.43 -12.59
N ILE A 83 -15.41 -7.71 -13.60
CA ILE A 83 -14.22 -6.86 -13.49
C ILE A 83 -14.37 -5.86 -12.35
N SER A 84 -15.51 -5.17 -12.29
CA SER A 84 -15.76 -4.14 -11.28
C SER A 84 -15.76 -4.73 -9.86
N GLU A 85 -16.40 -5.89 -9.68
CA GLU A 85 -16.40 -6.63 -8.42
C GLU A 85 -14.98 -7.06 -8.01
N MET A 86 -14.19 -7.60 -8.96
CA MET A 86 -12.81 -8.00 -8.70
C MET A 86 -11.93 -6.83 -8.30
N VAL A 87 -12.02 -5.70 -9.00
CA VAL A 87 -11.26 -4.48 -8.66
C VAL A 87 -11.61 -4.01 -7.25
N LEU A 88 -12.90 -3.95 -6.90
CA LEU A 88 -13.34 -3.57 -5.55
C LEU A 88 -12.82 -4.54 -4.48
N ARG A 89 -12.91 -5.84 -4.74
CA ARG A 89 -12.41 -6.89 -3.83
C ARG A 89 -10.90 -6.75 -3.62
N ILE A 90 -10.12 -6.53 -4.68
CA ILE A 90 -8.66 -6.33 -4.60
C ILE A 90 -8.32 -5.11 -3.74
N ILE A 91 -8.96 -3.97 -4.01
CA ILE A 91 -8.75 -2.72 -3.26
C ILE A 91 -9.04 -2.95 -1.76
N GLN A 92 -10.15 -3.62 -1.45
CA GLN A 92 -10.55 -3.90 -0.08
C GLN A 92 -9.57 -4.85 0.63
N GLU A 93 -9.20 -5.98 0.00
CA GLU A 93 -8.34 -6.99 0.61
C GLU A 93 -6.90 -6.48 0.78
N MET A 94 -6.39 -5.66 -0.15
CA MET A 94 -5.08 -4.98 0.00
C MET A 94 -5.09 -3.77 0.93
N GLN A 95 -6.26 -3.40 1.47
CA GLN A 95 -6.48 -2.22 2.32
C GLN A 95 -6.07 -0.89 1.64
N ILE A 96 -6.27 -0.80 0.33
CA ILE A 96 -6.05 0.43 -0.43
C ILE A 96 -7.27 1.34 -0.23
N PRO A 97 -7.09 2.63 0.12
CA PRO A 97 -8.22 3.56 0.24
C PRO A 97 -8.93 3.77 -1.10
N GLU A 98 -10.26 3.80 -1.11
CA GLU A 98 -11.01 4.11 -2.35
C GLU A 98 -10.67 5.49 -2.92
N THR A 99 -10.32 6.45 -2.06
CA THR A 99 -9.89 7.80 -2.45
C THR A 99 -8.58 7.78 -3.25
N ALA A 100 -7.79 6.72 -3.11
CA ALA A 100 -6.55 6.55 -3.86
C ALA A 100 -6.78 6.06 -5.29
N ILE A 101 -8.00 5.69 -5.68
CA ILE A 101 -8.23 5.20 -7.04
C ILE A 101 -8.40 6.39 -7.98
N ALA A 102 -7.45 6.53 -8.89
CA ALA A 102 -7.40 7.61 -9.85
C ALA A 102 -8.32 7.35 -11.05
N TRP A 103 -8.40 6.09 -11.46
CA TRP A 103 -9.21 5.64 -12.59
C TRP A 103 -9.59 4.16 -12.44
N ARG A 104 -10.74 3.79 -12.96
CA ARG A 104 -11.21 2.40 -13.11
C ARG A 104 -11.84 2.18 -14.49
N ARG A 105 -11.78 0.96 -15.02
CA ARG A 105 -12.46 0.59 -16.27
C ARG A 105 -13.93 0.97 -16.23
N GLY A 106 -14.44 1.49 -17.35
CA GLY A 106 -15.78 2.08 -17.47
C GLY A 106 -15.82 3.60 -17.17
N GLN A 107 -14.81 4.16 -16.48
CA GLN A 107 -14.70 5.60 -16.31
C GLN A 107 -14.02 6.26 -17.51
N LYS A 108 -14.43 7.50 -17.82
CA LYS A 108 -13.76 8.31 -18.85
C LYS A 108 -12.30 8.53 -18.45
N PHE A 109 -11.40 8.22 -19.38
CA PHE A 109 -9.97 8.45 -19.23
C PHE A 109 -9.51 9.51 -20.22
N GLN A 110 -8.71 10.47 -19.76
CA GLN A 110 -8.04 11.43 -20.63
C GLN A 110 -6.54 11.18 -20.55
N PHE A 111 -5.95 10.77 -21.67
CA PHE A 111 -4.50 10.56 -21.76
C PHE A 111 -3.74 11.82 -21.33
N GLY A 112 -2.66 11.64 -20.55
CA GLY A 112 -1.87 12.76 -20.05
C GLY A 112 -2.33 13.33 -18.71
N ILE A 113 -3.56 13.03 -18.27
CA ILE A 113 -4.16 13.63 -17.08
C ILE A 113 -4.63 12.53 -16.14
N LEU A 114 -3.98 12.47 -14.98
CA LEU A 114 -4.42 11.65 -13.85
C LEU A 114 -4.78 12.59 -12.71
N GLU A 115 -6.07 12.77 -12.46
CA GLU A 115 -6.52 13.64 -11.38
C GLU A 115 -6.41 12.91 -10.04
N ARG A 116 -5.87 13.60 -9.04
CA ARG A 116 -5.87 13.11 -7.66
C ARG A 116 -7.05 13.71 -6.92
N SER A 117 -7.83 12.86 -6.27
CA SER A 117 -8.95 13.33 -5.44
C SER A 117 -8.41 14.29 -4.35
N PRO A 118 -9.02 15.48 -4.16
CA PRO A 118 -8.62 16.38 -3.07
C PRO A 118 -8.91 15.79 -1.68
N HIS A 119 -9.71 14.73 -1.62
CA HIS A 119 -9.98 13.96 -0.41
C HIS A 119 -8.97 12.83 -0.17
N ASP A 120 -8.06 12.55 -1.11
CA ASP A 120 -6.98 11.59 -0.94
C ASP A 120 -5.85 12.17 -0.09
N ARG A 121 -6.10 12.18 1.22
CA ARG A 121 -5.21 12.67 2.26
C ARG A 121 -4.79 11.54 3.17
N LEU A 122 -3.68 11.71 3.88
CA LEU A 122 -3.24 10.69 4.83
C LEU A 122 -4.20 10.63 6.02
N LEU A 123 -5.01 9.58 6.08
CA LEU A 123 -5.94 9.32 7.19
C LEU A 123 -5.28 8.49 8.29
N GLU A 124 -5.82 8.54 9.50
CA GLU A 124 -5.24 7.80 10.64
C GLU A 124 -5.23 6.29 10.42
N ARG A 125 -6.28 5.73 9.80
CA ARG A 125 -6.34 4.29 9.46
C ARG A 125 -5.22 3.90 8.50
N GLU A 126 -4.98 4.71 7.47
CA GLU A 126 -3.94 4.46 6.49
C GLU A 126 -2.55 4.66 7.11
N ALA A 127 -2.36 5.72 7.90
CA ALA A 127 -1.11 5.99 8.60
C ALA A 127 -0.70 4.82 9.53
N ARG A 128 -1.66 4.18 10.19
CA ARG A 128 -1.40 2.96 11.01
C ARG A 128 -0.80 1.83 10.17
N LEU A 129 -1.37 1.57 8.99
CA LEU A 129 -0.85 0.55 8.07
C LEU A 129 0.52 0.95 7.52
N LEU A 130 0.67 2.21 7.12
CA LEU A 130 1.92 2.72 6.56
C LEU A 130 3.08 2.63 7.57
N VAL A 131 2.81 2.95 8.83
CA VAL A 131 3.77 2.81 9.93
C VAL A 131 4.22 1.35 10.09
N LEU A 132 3.30 0.38 10.01
CA LEU A 132 3.65 -1.04 10.05
C LEU A 132 4.46 -1.47 8.84
N LYS A 133 4.06 -1.06 7.63
CA LYS A 133 4.73 -1.35 6.36
C LYS A 133 6.19 -0.86 6.37
N ILE A 134 6.41 0.40 6.75
CA ILE A 134 7.74 1.00 6.82
C ILE A 134 8.58 0.33 7.91
N ALA A 135 8.01 0.06 9.08
CA ALA A 135 8.74 -0.64 10.14
C ALA A 135 9.14 -2.05 9.70
N ALA A 136 8.25 -2.78 9.04
CA ALA A 136 8.51 -4.14 8.54
C ALA A 136 9.56 -4.20 7.43
N SER A 137 9.76 -3.11 6.66
CA SER A 137 10.83 -3.01 5.66
C SER A 137 12.21 -2.75 6.25
N GLN A 138 12.30 -2.42 7.55
CA GLN A 138 13.58 -2.25 8.24
C GLN A 138 14.16 -3.61 8.66
N LYS A 139 15.50 -3.73 8.63
CA LYS A 139 16.20 -4.95 9.07
C LYS A 139 15.84 -5.39 10.50
N SER A 140 15.71 -4.45 11.43
CA SER A 140 15.33 -4.73 12.83
C SER A 140 13.81 -4.80 13.06
N ARG A 141 13.03 -4.61 11.98
CA ARG A 141 11.56 -4.50 12.00
C ARG A 141 11.05 -3.41 12.94
N SER A 142 11.90 -2.43 13.20
CA SER A 142 11.66 -1.34 14.13
C SER A 142 12.07 -0.02 13.51
N ILE A 143 11.42 1.06 13.95
CA ILE A 143 11.67 2.39 13.42
C ILE A 143 11.32 3.46 14.46
N SER A 144 12.13 4.52 14.53
CA SER A 144 11.83 5.66 15.39
C SER A 144 10.73 6.56 14.78
N ILE A 145 10.05 7.33 15.62
CA ILE A 145 9.06 8.31 15.13
C ILE A 145 9.71 9.38 14.25
N ALA A 146 10.97 9.75 14.53
CA ALA A 146 11.71 10.71 13.73
C ALA A 146 12.03 10.16 12.33
N ASP A 147 12.34 8.87 12.23
CA ASP A 147 12.63 8.20 10.95
C ASP A 147 11.34 7.98 10.17
N LEU A 148 10.24 7.59 10.83
CA LEU A 148 8.91 7.51 10.20
C LEU A 148 8.53 8.81 9.50
N ARG A 149 8.84 9.97 10.10
CA ARG A 149 8.58 11.27 9.46
C ARG A 149 9.39 11.49 8.18
N ARG A 150 10.59 10.92 8.08
CA ARG A 150 11.42 11.02 6.87
C ARG A 150 11.04 9.98 5.83
N GLU A 151 10.55 8.82 6.25
CA GLU A 151 10.20 7.72 5.35
C GLU A 151 8.80 7.87 4.74
N ILE A 152 7.79 8.31 5.49
CA ILE A 152 6.40 8.39 4.99
C ILE A 152 6.26 9.09 3.63
N PRO A 153 6.89 10.26 3.37
CA PRO A 153 6.80 10.93 2.07
C PRO A 153 7.33 10.11 0.88
N LYS A 154 8.11 9.04 1.11
CA LYS A 154 8.60 8.14 0.07
C LYS A 154 7.59 7.07 -0.33
N TYR A 155 6.65 6.74 0.57
CA TYR A 155 5.62 5.72 0.34
C TYR A 155 4.24 6.33 0.08
N PHE A 156 4.04 7.59 0.46
CA PHE A 156 2.79 8.31 0.31
C PHE A 156 3.07 9.72 -0.19
N ASP A 157 2.58 10.05 -1.37
CA ASP A 157 2.63 11.41 -1.88
C ASP A 157 1.73 12.30 -1.02
N LEU A 158 2.30 13.21 -0.24
CA LEU A 158 1.53 14.07 0.67
C LEU A 158 0.86 15.22 -0.11
N SER A 159 -0.47 15.26 -0.07
CA SER A 159 -1.26 16.33 -0.69
C SER A 159 -0.94 17.71 -0.11
N ALA A 160 -1.36 18.78 -0.78
CA ALA A 160 -1.24 20.13 -0.24
C ALA A 160 -1.93 20.28 1.13
N ALA A 161 -3.07 19.61 1.32
CA ALA A 161 -3.82 19.62 2.57
C ALA A 161 -3.05 18.95 3.72
N ASP A 162 -2.35 17.85 3.44
CA ASP A 162 -1.52 17.14 4.43
C ASP A 162 -0.39 18.03 4.96
N ARG A 163 0.15 18.90 4.10
CA ARG A 163 1.26 19.82 4.40
C ARG A 163 0.82 21.12 5.07
N THR A 164 -0.48 21.34 5.26
CA THR A 164 -0.97 22.55 5.94
C THR A 164 -0.50 22.61 7.39
N PRO A 165 -0.14 23.80 7.91
CA PRO A 165 0.18 23.95 9.33
C PRO A 165 -0.97 23.53 10.23
N SER A 166 -0.65 22.89 11.35
CA SER A 166 -1.63 22.53 12.35
C SER A 166 -2.17 23.78 13.07
N PRO A 167 -3.50 23.95 13.19
CA PRO A 167 -4.08 25.04 13.94
C PRO A 167 -3.81 24.93 15.45
N SER A 168 -3.58 23.71 15.96
CA SER A 168 -3.35 23.44 17.39
C SER A 168 -1.87 23.39 17.77
N ARG A 169 -0.96 23.27 16.79
CA ARG A 169 0.48 23.08 17.02
C ARG A 169 1.30 23.82 15.97
N ARG A 170 1.78 25.00 16.33
CA ARG A 170 2.45 25.94 15.41
C ARG A 170 3.64 25.37 14.61
N ASN A 171 4.28 24.31 15.10
CA ASN A 171 5.46 23.70 14.48
C ASN A 171 5.20 22.31 13.88
N GLU A 172 3.94 21.90 13.73
CA GLU A 172 3.57 20.63 13.09
C GLU A 172 2.68 20.89 11.88
N VAL A 173 2.82 20.08 10.83
CA VAL A 173 1.86 20.00 9.72
C VAL A 173 0.78 18.97 10.01
N ALA A 174 -0.35 19.03 9.30
CA ALA A 174 -1.52 18.20 9.57
C ALA A 174 -1.18 16.70 9.62
N TRP A 175 -0.39 16.19 8.67
CA TRP A 175 -0.04 14.77 8.63
C TRP A 175 0.86 14.31 9.80
N HIS A 176 1.65 15.21 10.42
CA HIS A 176 2.41 14.89 11.63
C HIS A 176 1.47 14.55 12.80
N ILE A 177 0.32 15.21 12.89
CA ILE A 177 -0.70 14.89 13.90
C ILE A 177 -1.30 13.51 13.61
N VAL A 178 -1.58 13.20 12.35
CA VAL A 178 -2.11 11.90 11.94
C VAL A 178 -1.14 10.78 12.32
N LEU A 179 0.15 10.94 12.01
CA LEU A 179 1.21 10.00 12.40
C LEU A 179 1.29 9.82 13.93
N ARG A 180 1.23 10.93 14.67
CA ARG A 180 1.26 10.89 16.14
C ARG A 180 0.05 10.14 16.69
N ASN A 181 -1.14 10.35 16.14
CA ASN A 181 -2.33 9.63 16.56
C ASN A 181 -2.19 8.13 16.26
N ALA A 182 -1.71 7.78 15.06
CA ALA A 182 -1.45 6.39 14.65
C ALA A 182 -0.45 5.65 15.54
N THR A 183 0.49 6.37 16.18
CA THR A 183 1.56 5.82 17.04
C THR A 183 1.35 6.05 18.55
N SER A 184 0.24 6.68 18.94
CA SER A 184 -0.07 6.97 20.35
C SER A 184 -0.57 5.73 21.11
N SER A 185 -0.17 5.59 22.39
CA SER A 185 -0.61 4.48 23.29
C SER A 185 -1.81 4.83 24.13
N HIS A 186 -2.11 6.12 24.34
CA HIS A 186 -3.20 6.53 25.22
C HIS A 186 -4.59 6.09 24.74
N LYS A 187 -4.63 5.41 23.59
CA LYS A 187 -5.75 4.66 23.07
C LYS A 187 -5.28 3.21 22.86
N ASP A 188 -5.15 2.42 23.92
CA ASP A 188 -5.16 0.94 23.82
C ASP A 188 -6.54 0.43 23.36
N GLY A 189 -7.24 1.23 22.55
CA GLY A 189 -8.49 0.87 21.94
C GLY A 189 -8.22 -0.31 21.01
N PRO A 190 -9.19 -1.23 20.92
CA PRO A 190 -9.01 -2.49 20.19
C PRO A 190 -8.67 -2.27 18.71
N LYS A 191 -8.90 -1.09 18.13
CA LYS A 191 -8.64 -0.78 16.72
C LYS A 191 -7.25 -0.19 16.43
N THR A 192 -6.38 -0.01 17.43
CA THR A 192 -5.01 0.51 17.20
C THR A 192 -4.04 -0.62 16.86
N ILE A 193 -2.89 -0.28 16.27
CA ILE A 193 -1.86 -1.29 15.95
C ILE A 193 -1.29 -1.97 17.19
N PHE A 194 -1.32 -1.30 18.34
CA PHE A 194 -0.91 -1.88 19.63
C PHE A 194 -2.02 -2.75 20.22
N GLY A 195 -3.28 -2.28 20.19
CA GLY A 195 -4.43 -3.04 20.69
C GLY A 195 -4.71 -4.32 19.87
N GLN A 196 -4.37 -4.32 18.59
CA GLN A 196 -4.41 -5.51 17.71
C GLN A 196 -3.19 -6.43 17.91
N GLY A 197 -2.21 -6.03 18.72
CA GLY A 197 -0.96 -6.76 18.88
C GLY A 197 -0.04 -6.76 17.66
N TRP A 198 -0.31 -5.93 16.64
CA TRP A 198 0.48 -5.85 15.40
C TRP A 198 1.82 -5.13 15.59
N ALA A 199 1.92 -4.24 16.57
CA ALA A 199 3.16 -3.58 16.94
C ALA A 199 3.32 -3.54 18.47
N LYS A 200 4.56 -3.46 18.92
CA LYS A 200 4.92 -3.09 20.29
C LYS A 200 5.68 -1.78 20.32
N LYS A 201 5.60 -1.08 21.44
CA LYS A 201 6.35 0.16 21.66
C LYS A 201 7.77 -0.15 22.04
N ILE A 202 8.68 0.65 21.51
CA ILE A 202 10.08 0.70 21.92
C ILE A 202 10.44 2.15 22.27
N PRO A 203 11.54 2.41 23.00
CA PRO A 203 11.96 3.78 23.29
C PRO A 203 12.08 4.62 22.00
N GLY A 204 11.24 5.66 21.89
CA GLY A 204 11.25 6.59 20.74
C GLY A 204 10.67 6.05 19.42
N GLY A 205 10.07 4.86 19.40
CA GLY A 205 9.64 4.22 18.16
C GLY A 205 8.63 3.09 18.32
N ILE A 206 8.55 2.28 17.28
CA ILE A 206 7.73 1.07 17.23
C ILE A 206 8.53 -0.12 16.69
N GLN A 207 8.09 -1.33 17.02
CA GLN A 207 8.57 -2.57 16.41
C GLN A 207 7.37 -3.41 15.98
N VAL A 208 7.38 -3.92 14.76
CA VAL A 208 6.34 -4.82 14.26
C VAL A 208 6.48 -6.18 14.93
N THR A 209 5.37 -6.77 15.38
CA THR A 209 5.36 -8.10 16.00
C THR A 209 5.17 -9.19 14.95
N ARG A 210 5.29 -10.46 15.36
CA ARG A 210 4.91 -11.61 14.53
C ARG A 210 3.48 -11.50 13.99
N ILE A 211 2.52 -11.09 14.84
CA ILE A 211 1.12 -10.93 14.44
C ILE A 211 0.97 -9.82 13.39
N GLY A 212 1.70 -8.71 13.54
CA GLY A 212 1.69 -7.61 12.57
C GLY A 212 2.27 -8.01 11.22
N LEU A 213 3.37 -8.78 11.21
CA LEU A 213 3.94 -9.31 9.98
C LEU A 213 2.99 -10.32 9.30
N ALA A 214 2.35 -11.21 10.06
CA ALA A 214 1.36 -12.14 9.53
C ALA A 214 0.17 -11.38 8.91
N TYR A 215 -0.27 -10.30 9.55
CA TYR A 215 -1.30 -9.43 9.00
C TYR A 215 -0.84 -8.73 7.71
N LEU A 216 0.37 -8.17 7.67
CA LEU A 216 0.92 -7.56 6.46
C LEU A 216 1.05 -8.57 5.30
N ASN A 217 1.50 -9.79 5.60
CA ASN A 217 1.51 -10.89 4.65
C ASN A 217 0.08 -11.20 4.14
N SER A 218 -0.92 -11.18 5.02
CA SER A 218 -2.30 -11.48 4.63
C SER A 218 -2.96 -10.48 3.69
N ILE A 219 -2.42 -9.27 3.59
CA ILE A 219 -2.87 -8.22 2.66
C ILE A 219 -1.92 -8.07 1.45
N GLY A 220 -1.00 -9.02 1.26
CA GLY A 220 -0.08 -9.07 0.11
C GLY A 220 1.12 -8.12 0.19
N PHE A 221 1.39 -7.50 1.35
CA PHE A 221 2.49 -6.54 1.46
C PHE A 221 3.88 -7.18 1.42
N SER A 222 3.99 -8.45 1.81
CA SER A 222 5.27 -9.16 1.95
C SER A 222 5.08 -10.64 1.61
N ASP A 223 6.16 -11.39 1.46
CA ASP A 223 6.17 -12.84 1.30
C ASP A 223 6.83 -13.58 2.48
N PHE A 224 6.85 -12.96 3.67
CA PHE A 224 7.51 -13.50 4.86
C PHE A 224 7.15 -14.98 5.09
N VAL A 225 8.18 -15.82 5.17
CA VAL A 225 8.05 -17.26 5.40
C VAL A 225 8.11 -17.59 6.88
N ALA A 226 7.71 -18.80 7.26
CA ALA A 226 7.72 -19.27 8.66
C ALA A 226 9.07 -19.00 9.37
N ALA A 227 10.18 -19.24 8.66
CA ALA A 227 11.54 -19.03 9.16
C ALA A 227 11.83 -17.57 9.53
N ASP A 228 11.20 -16.59 8.86
CA ASP A 228 11.40 -15.17 9.17
C ASP A 228 10.86 -14.80 10.55
N PHE A 229 9.97 -15.61 11.13
CA PHE A 229 9.36 -15.31 12.42
C PHE A 229 10.13 -15.85 13.63
N GLU A 230 11.05 -16.80 13.44
CA GLU A 230 11.82 -17.41 14.53
C GLU A 230 12.88 -16.45 15.10
N GLU A 231 13.32 -15.46 14.32
CA GLU A 231 14.30 -14.45 14.75
C GLU A 231 13.73 -13.31 15.62
N LEU A 232 12.43 -13.36 15.97
CA LEU A 232 11.74 -12.29 16.72
C LEU A 232 11.45 -12.60 18.19
N GLU A 233 11.85 -13.76 18.69
CA GLU A 233 11.80 -14.14 20.11
C GLU A 233 13.01 -13.63 20.89
#